data_AF-A0A534VNC0-F1
#
_entry.id   AF-A0A534VNC0-F1
#
_cell.length_a   1.000
_cell.length_b   1.000
_cell.length_c   1.000
_cell.angle_alpha   90.00
_cell.angle_beta   90.00
_cell.angle_gamma   90.00
#
_symmetry.space_group_name_H-M   'P 1'
#
loop_
_entity.id
_entity.type
_entity.pdbx_description
1 polymer ?
#
loop_
_entity_poly.entity_id
_entity_poly.type
_entity_poly.pdbx_seq_one_letter_code
_entity_poly.pdbx_strand_id
1 'polypeptide(L)'
;MRSPRRLQGADLPPLDVEGLRAYPPGWRVVAATLFAVSRASLPAMLVAILVERNPPVTPPVLFRSVVLFALFPGIGAWLVERALAARVAIGDGRLALSRLGLRMEATASAIVRVVPWRVPLPGPGFSLVLMDGRRVRQGLGARDPLPLLEALAERAGVAAARAAAAHPTTVYAHAKAGAGPWRWHHLAGKFLLFALAPTAVLFNAHQHIAYGGLFGEYYLVGPAAYFRTFAIHWATVIIQLVLYASVWRGLGEGAALGAAWITPSRAARVRRAVELSCRALYYGGVPVLLGLRFAPW
;
A
#
# COMPACT_ATOMS: atom_id res chain seq x y z
N MET A 1 -13.57 23.44 50.75
CA MET A 1 -12.41 23.31 49.86
C MET A 1 -12.67 22.19 48.85
N ARG A 2 -13.16 22.52 47.66
CA ARG A 2 -13.39 21.55 46.56
C ARG A 2 -12.16 21.56 45.66
N SER A 3 -11.50 20.41 45.55
CA SER A 3 -10.47 20.11 44.55
C SER A 3 -10.92 20.59 43.16
N PRO A 4 -10.03 21.19 42.33
CA PRO A 4 -10.37 21.46 40.95
C PRO A 4 -10.58 20.11 40.25
N ARG A 5 -11.79 19.91 39.72
CA ARG A 5 -12.09 18.80 38.81
C ARG A 5 -11.08 18.84 37.67
N ARG A 6 -10.30 17.76 37.51
CA ARG A 6 -9.76 17.38 36.20
C ARG A 6 -10.95 17.28 35.25
N LEU A 7 -11.18 18.31 34.47
CA LEU A 7 -12.10 18.26 33.34
C LEU A 7 -11.53 17.20 32.38
N GLN A 8 -12.15 16.04 32.43
CA GLN A 8 -11.92 14.92 31.52
C GLN A 8 -12.02 15.44 30.09
N GLY A 9 -10.98 15.25 29.27
CA GLY A 9 -11.06 15.45 27.82
C GLY A 9 -11.93 14.40 27.12
N ALA A 10 -13.11 14.07 27.68
CA ALA A 10 -14.00 13.01 27.24
C ALA A 10 -15.16 13.51 26.35
N ASP A 11 -15.44 14.82 26.32
CA ASP A 11 -16.61 15.36 25.62
C ASP A 11 -16.34 15.99 24.24
N LEU A 12 -15.10 15.92 23.74
CA LEU A 12 -14.82 16.39 22.38
C LEU A 12 -15.22 15.32 21.37
N PRO A 13 -16.10 15.62 20.39
CA PRO A 13 -16.46 14.65 19.37
C PRO A 13 -15.19 14.21 18.63
N PRO A 14 -14.91 12.89 18.59
CA PRO A 14 -13.71 12.40 17.93
C PRO A 14 -13.78 12.75 16.44
N LEU A 15 -12.65 13.22 15.90
CA LEU A 15 -12.51 13.42 14.48
C LEU A 15 -12.19 12.06 13.88
N ASP A 16 -13.17 11.45 13.21
CA ASP A 16 -13.01 10.13 12.63
C ASP A 16 -12.18 10.23 11.34
N VAL A 17 -10.87 10.23 11.51
CA VAL A 17 -9.92 10.17 10.41
C VAL A 17 -9.63 8.71 10.11
N GLU A 18 -10.11 8.26 8.95
CA GLU A 18 -9.97 6.87 8.53
C GLU A 18 -8.49 6.44 8.50
N GLY A 19 -8.16 5.36 9.22
CA GLY A 19 -6.82 4.77 9.21
C GLY A 19 -5.75 5.61 9.92
N LEU A 20 -6.14 6.43 10.90
CA LEU A 20 -5.21 7.17 11.74
C LEU A 20 -4.40 6.26 12.67
N ARG A 21 -3.11 6.54 12.78
CA ARG A 21 -2.11 5.73 13.50
C ARG A 21 -1.15 6.61 14.26
N ALA A 22 -0.79 6.19 15.46
CA ALA A 22 0.20 6.88 16.29
C ALA A 22 1.47 6.04 16.42
N TYR A 23 2.49 6.36 15.64
CA TYR A 23 3.74 5.64 15.57
C TYR A 23 4.77 6.17 16.58
N PRO A 24 5.24 5.34 17.52
CA PRO A 24 6.55 5.54 18.14
C PRO A 24 7.66 5.52 17.08
N PRO A 25 8.80 6.18 17.31
CA PRO A 25 9.84 6.33 16.28
C PRO A 25 10.40 4.98 15.82
N GLY A 26 10.69 4.05 16.76
CA GLY A 26 11.19 2.71 16.42
C GLY A 26 10.18 1.88 15.62
N TRP A 27 8.91 1.89 16.03
CA TRP A 27 7.85 1.16 15.33
C TRP A 27 7.55 1.70 13.94
N ARG A 28 7.75 3.00 13.71
CA ARG A 28 7.67 3.57 12.36
C ARG A 28 8.73 2.95 11.45
N VAL A 29 9.96 2.83 11.92
CA VAL A 29 11.06 2.23 11.15
C VAL A 29 10.75 0.76 10.85
N VAL A 30 10.31 -0.01 11.86
CA VAL A 30 9.93 -1.41 11.68
C VAL A 30 8.83 -1.56 10.62
N ALA A 31 7.73 -0.79 10.74
CA ALA A 31 6.64 -0.83 9.78
C ALA A 31 7.09 -0.39 8.37
N ALA A 32 7.91 0.66 8.28
CA ALA A 32 8.46 1.14 7.01
C ALA A 32 9.35 0.08 6.34
N THR A 33 10.21 -0.59 7.09
CA THR A 33 11.10 -1.65 6.59
C THR A 33 10.29 -2.86 6.12
N LEU A 34 9.34 -3.35 6.92
CA LEU A 34 8.48 -4.47 6.55
C LEU A 34 7.68 -4.17 5.28
N PHE A 35 7.11 -2.96 5.19
CA PHE A 35 6.42 -2.51 4.00
C PHE A 35 7.36 -2.41 2.79
N ALA A 36 8.54 -1.81 2.96
CA ALA A 36 9.51 -1.66 1.88
C ALA A 36 10.00 -3.01 1.35
N VAL A 37 10.37 -3.94 2.23
CA VAL A 37 10.74 -5.32 1.87
C VAL A 37 9.60 -6.01 1.13
N SER A 38 8.37 -5.92 1.66
CA SER A 38 7.18 -6.51 1.03
C SER A 38 6.95 -6.04 -0.41
N ARG A 39 7.19 -4.74 -0.69
CA ARG A 39 6.91 -4.14 -2.00
C ARG A 39 8.09 -4.19 -2.95
N ALA A 40 9.32 -4.05 -2.47
CA ALA A 40 10.53 -4.06 -3.28
C ALA A 40 10.94 -5.48 -3.70
N SER A 41 10.58 -6.50 -2.91
CA SER A 41 10.91 -7.90 -3.23
C SER A 41 10.22 -8.39 -4.51
N LEU A 42 9.00 -7.91 -4.81
CA LEU A 42 8.25 -8.29 -6.02
C LEU A 42 8.95 -7.90 -7.34
N PRO A 43 9.27 -6.63 -7.61
CA PRO A 43 9.99 -6.29 -8.84
C PRO A 43 11.41 -6.89 -8.84
N ALA A 44 12.06 -7.02 -7.68
CA ALA A 44 13.37 -7.67 -7.58
C ALA A 44 13.32 -9.16 -8.00
N MET A 45 12.27 -9.89 -7.59
CA MET A 45 12.04 -11.26 -8.04
C MET A 45 11.79 -11.33 -9.55
N LEU A 46 11.06 -10.39 -10.13
CA LEU A 46 10.86 -10.36 -11.57
C LEU A 46 12.18 -10.17 -12.32
N VAL A 47 13.01 -9.21 -11.87
CA VAL A 47 14.34 -8.98 -12.43
C VAL A 47 15.21 -10.24 -12.30
N ALA A 48 15.19 -10.88 -11.12
CA ALA A 48 15.90 -12.14 -10.92
C ALA A 48 15.44 -13.24 -11.89
N ILE A 49 14.14 -13.41 -12.13
CA ILE A 49 13.61 -14.37 -13.11
C ILE A 49 14.07 -14.05 -14.55
N LEU A 50 14.19 -12.76 -14.90
CA LEU A 50 14.61 -12.35 -16.25
C LEU A 50 16.12 -12.48 -16.48
N VAL A 51 16.92 -12.30 -15.43
CA VAL A 51 18.39 -12.33 -15.48
C VAL A 51 18.93 -13.74 -15.25
N GLU A 52 18.39 -14.47 -14.27
CA GLU A 52 18.83 -15.81 -13.89
C GLU A 52 18.33 -16.84 -14.91
N ARG A 53 19.22 -17.28 -15.79
CA ARG A 53 18.89 -18.30 -16.81
C ARG A 53 19.15 -19.73 -16.33
N ASN A 54 19.89 -19.94 -15.23
CA ASN A 54 20.29 -21.27 -14.73
C ASN A 54 20.57 -21.29 -13.20
N PRO A 55 19.96 -22.20 -12.40
CA PRO A 55 18.85 -23.09 -12.74
C PRO A 55 17.53 -22.33 -12.91
N PRO A 56 16.57 -22.86 -13.70
CA PRO A 56 15.28 -22.22 -13.89
C PRO A 56 14.53 -22.08 -12.56
N VAL A 57 13.91 -20.93 -12.34
CA VAL A 57 13.08 -20.68 -11.15
C VAL A 57 11.88 -21.63 -11.19
N THR A 58 11.91 -22.64 -10.32
CA THR A 58 10.82 -23.61 -10.21
C THR A 58 9.63 -23.01 -9.44
N PRO A 59 8.38 -23.45 -9.69
CA PRO A 59 7.20 -22.94 -8.99
C PRO A 59 7.31 -23.00 -7.45
N PRO A 60 7.85 -24.07 -6.81
CA PRO A 60 8.01 -24.11 -5.36
C PRO A 60 8.95 -23.01 -4.82
N VAL A 61 10.06 -22.73 -5.51
CA VAL A 61 11.01 -21.68 -5.13
C VAL A 61 10.37 -20.30 -5.28
N LEU A 62 9.62 -20.09 -6.36
CA LEU A 62 8.87 -18.86 -6.59
C LEU A 62 7.83 -18.62 -5.49
N PHE A 63 7.04 -19.65 -5.15
CA PHE A 63 5.99 -19.56 -4.14
C PHE A 63 6.58 -19.22 -2.76
N ARG A 64 7.63 -19.95 -2.35
CA ARG A 64 8.34 -19.70 -1.09
C ARG A 64 8.88 -18.28 -1.02
N SER A 65 9.50 -17.81 -2.10
CA SER A 65 10.05 -16.46 -2.18
C SER A 65 8.98 -15.40 -2.00
N VAL A 66 7.86 -15.49 -2.72
CA VAL A 66 6.73 -14.55 -2.59
C VAL A 66 6.15 -14.58 -1.17
N VAL A 67 5.95 -15.77 -0.59
CA VAL A 67 5.41 -15.89 0.77
C VAL A 67 6.36 -15.24 1.79
N LEU A 68 7.65 -15.58 1.73
CA LEU A 68 8.64 -15.16 2.73
C LEU A 68 8.97 -13.67 2.63
N PHE A 69 9.09 -13.12 1.43
CA PHE A 69 9.59 -11.75 1.23
C PHE A 69 8.51 -10.73 0.85
N ALA A 70 7.36 -11.16 0.34
CA ALA A 70 6.26 -10.24 0.02
C ALA A 70 5.10 -10.35 1.01
N LEU A 71 4.59 -11.57 1.22
CA LEU A 71 3.37 -11.77 2.02
C LEU A 71 3.62 -11.59 3.52
N PHE A 72 4.57 -12.31 4.11
CA PHE A 72 4.85 -12.23 5.55
C PHE A 72 5.25 -10.83 6.02
N PRO A 73 6.17 -10.10 5.34
CA PRO A 73 6.48 -8.73 5.73
C PRO A 73 5.29 -7.81 5.52
N GLY A 74 4.46 -8.05 4.50
CA GLY A 74 3.23 -7.29 4.27
C GLY A 74 2.20 -7.47 5.41
N ILE A 75 1.99 -8.71 5.86
CA ILE A 75 1.14 -9.03 7.01
C ILE A 75 1.72 -8.42 8.29
N GLY A 76 3.04 -8.53 8.49
CA GLY A 76 3.72 -7.93 9.64
C GLY A 76 3.53 -6.41 9.68
N ALA A 77 3.72 -5.73 8.55
CA ALA A 77 3.46 -4.29 8.44
C ALA A 77 2.00 -3.98 8.79
N TRP A 78 1.03 -4.73 8.25
CA TRP A 78 -0.40 -4.57 8.52
C TRP A 78 -0.77 -4.80 10.00
N LEU A 79 -0.14 -5.79 10.66
CA LEU A 79 -0.36 -6.06 12.09
C LEU A 79 0.16 -4.92 12.97
N VAL A 80 1.37 -4.41 12.70
CA VAL A 80 1.93 -3.23 13.39
C VAL A 80 1.00 -2.03 13.20
N GLU A 81 0.56 -1.83 11.97
CA GLU A 81 -0.37 -0.82 11.56
C GLU A 81 -1.71 -0.87 12.32
N ARG A 82 -2.23 -2.07 12.58
CA ARG A 82 -3.49 -2.29 13.29
C ARG A 82 -3.32 -2.16 14.81
N ALA A 83 -2.18 -2.59 15.35
CA ALA A 83 -1.84 -2.43 16.77
C ALA A 83 -1.63 -0.95 17.16
N LEU A 84 -1.24 -0.10 16.19
CA LEU A 84 -0.98 1.32 16.41
C LEU A 84 -2.13 2.23 15.96
N ALA A 85 -3.31 1.66 15.67
CA ALA A 85 -4.51 2.41 15.35
C ALA A 85 -4.84 3.40 16.47
N ALA A 86 -5.08 4.65 16.11
CA ALA A 86 -5.29 5.75 17.05
C ALA A 86 -6.50 6.58 16.63
N ARG A 87 -7.08 7.30 17.59
CA ARG A 87 -8.14 8.27 17.38
C ARG A 87 -7.67 9.64 17.86
N VAL A 88 -8.08 10.68 17.14
CA VAL A 88 -7.80 12.06 17.51
C VAL A 88 -9.11 12.79 17.71
N ALA A 89 -9.19 13.57 18.78
CA ALA A 89 -10.23 14.55 19.00
C ALA A 89 -9.60 15.94 19.05
N ILE A 90 -10.23 16.91 18.38
CA ILE A 90 -9.80 18.31 18.35
C ILE A 90 -10.97 19.15 18.82
N GLY A 91 -10.74 19.96 19.85
CA GLY A 91 -11.71 20.92 20.35
C GLY A 91 -11.17 21.71 21.54
N ASP A 92 -11.78 22.86 21.81
CA ASP A 92 -11.38 23.80 22.86
C ASP A 92 -9.88 24.18 22.84
N GLY A 93 -9.29 24.28 21.64
CA GLY A 93 -7.86 24.56 21.49
C GLY A 93 -6.95 23.44 22.00
N ARG A 94 -7.47 22.22 22.13
CA ARG A 94 -6.74 21.03 22.57
C ARG A 94 -6.79 19.93 21.51
N LEU A 95 -5.70 19.18 21.46
CA LEU A 95 -5.53 17.98 20.67
C LEU A 95 -5.44 16.78 21.62
N ALA A 96 -6.45 15.93 21.62
CA ALA A 96 -6.44 14.68 22.36
C ALA A 96 -6.15 13.51 21.40
N LEU A 97 -5.05 12.81 21.64
CA LEU A 97 -4.68 11.58 20.96
C LEU A 97 -4.96 10.40 21.89
N SER A 98 -5.73 9.43 21.40
CA SER A 98 -6.00 8.19 22.11
C SER A 98 -5.61 6.98 21.28
N ARG A 99 -4.95 6.02 21.93
CA ARG A 99 -4.54 4.72 21.41
C ARG A 99 -4.69 3.72 22.54
N LEU A 100 -4.78 2.43 22.22
CA LEU A 100 -4.69 1.38 23.23
C LEU A 100 -3.43 1.58 24.11
N GLY A 101 -3.64 1.76 25.42
CA GLY A 101 -2.58 2.01 26.40
C GLY A 101 -1.87 3.37 26.32
N LEU A 102 -2.36 4.32 25.53
CA LEU A 102 -1.78 5.66 25.45
C LEU A 102 -2.87 6.73 25.27
N ARG A 103 -2.96 7.65 26.21
CA ARG A 103 -3.74 8.87 26.10
C ARG A 103 -2.81 10.06 26.27
N MET A 104 -2.79 10.93 25.27
CA MET A 104 -1.95 12.12 25.26
C MET A 104 -2.82 13.32 24.91
N GLU A 105 -2.75 14.34 25.74
CA GLU A 105 -3.44 15.61 25.50
C GLU A 105 -2.36 16.67 25.32
N ALA A 106 -2.43 17.39 24.20
CA ALA A 106 -1.53 18.49 23.88
C ALA A 106 -2.37 19.75 23.65
N THR A 107 -1.98 20.86 24.27
CA THR A 107 -2.58 22.15 23.98
C THR A 107 -2.17 22.59 22.58
N ALA A 108 -3.12 22.97 21.73
CA ALA A 108 -2.84 23.33 20.35
C ALA A 108 -1.94 24.58 20.23
N SER A 109 -2.07 25.52 21.18
CA SER A 109 -1.19 26.69 21.26
C SER A 109 0.28 26.32 21.49
N ALA A 110 0.56 25.16 22.08
CA ALA A 110 1.92 24.69 22.26
C ALA A 110 2.53 24.15 20.96
N ILE A 111 1.77 23.95 19.89
CA ILE A 111 2.26 23.39 18.62
C ILE A 111 2.83 24.51 17.75
N VAL A 112 4.15 24.56 17.61
CA VAL A 112 4.83 25.60 16.80
C VAL A 112 5.04 25.14 15.37
N ARG A 113 5.33 23.85 15.16
CA ARG A 113 5.59 23.32 13.81
C ARG A 113 4.91 21.98 13.58
N VAL A 114 4.44 21.81 12.36
CA VAL A 114 3.95 20.54 11.82
C VAL A 114 4.88 20.14 10.68
N VAL A 115 5.52 18.97 10.80
CA VAL A 115 6.53 18.49 9.85
C VAL A 115 6.04 17.23 9.16
N PRO A 116 5.53 17.34 7.91
CA PRO A 116 5.23 16.19 7.09
C PRO A 116 6.44 15.28 6.87
N TRP A 117 6.19 13.98 6.76
CA TRP A 117 7.24 13.02 6.49
C TRP A 117 7.67 13.09 5.02
N ARG A 118 8.96 13.36 4.78
CA ARG A 118 9.53 13.41 3.42
C ARG A 118 9.38 12.09 2.66
N VAL A 119 9.60 10.98 3.36
CA VAL A 119 9.39 9.62 2.83
C VAL A 119 8.06 9.10 3.38
N PRO A 120 7.04 8.86 2.53
CA PRO A 120 5.71 8.43 2.94
C PRO A 120 5.68 6.92 3.25
N LEU A 121 6.58 6.46 4.13
CA LEU A 121 6.68 5.08 4.61
C LEU A 121 6.49 5.01 6.13
N PRO A 122 5.75 4.01 6.64
CA PRO A 122 4.97 2.98 5.91
C PRO A 122 3.72 3.54 5.16
N GLY A 123 3.34 4.77 5.47
CA GLY A 123 2.31 5.53 4.79
C GLY A 123 2.54 7.03 4.99
N PRO A 124 1.65 7.89 4.46
CA PRO A 124 1.75 9.32 4.67
C PRO A 124 1.46 9.71 6.12
N GLY A 125 2.08 10.79 6.57
CA GLY A 125 1.98 11.25 7.95
C GLY A 125 2.83 12.48 8.24
N PHE A 126 2.77 12.93 9.49
CA PHE A 126 3.49 14.09 9.98
C PHE A 126 3.88 13.93 11.46
N SER A 127 4.80 14.78 11.89
CA SER A 127 5.24 14.89 13.29
C SER A 127 4.97 16.30 13.80
N LEU A 128 4.55 16.40 15.06
CA LEU A 128 4.29 17.66 15.73
C LEU A 128 5.52 18.09 16.55
N VAL A 129 5.81 19.38 16.55
CA VAL A 129 6.89 19.99 17.35
C VAL A 129 6.27 21.05 18.26
N LEU A 130 6.58 20.94 19.55
CA LEU A 130 6.04 21.82 20.59
C LEU A 130 6.90 23.08 20.77
N MET A 131 6.41 24.04 21.55
CA MET A 131 7.07 25.32 21.87
C MET A 131 8.43 25.15 22.54
N ASP A 132 8.60 24.09 23.32
CA ASP A 132 9.88 23.71 23.93
C ASP A 132 10.91 23.17 22.90
N GLY A 133 10.58 23.20 21.60
CA GLY A 133 11.39 22.68 20.50
C GLY A 133 11.39 21.16 20.42
N ARG A 134 10.75 20.45 21.37
CA ARG A 134 10.73 18.99 21.40
C ARG A 134 9.72 18.47 20.39
N ARG A 135 10.12 17.41 19.69
CA ARG A 135 9.21 16.67 18.82
C ARG A 135 8.35 15.75 19.68
N VAL A 136 7.04 15.78 19.45
CA VAL A 136 6.12 14.80 20.03
C VAL A 136 6.60 13.41 19.64
N ARG A 137 6.79 12.53 20.63
CA ARG A 137 7.40 11.21 20.43
C ARG A 137 6.57 10.36 19.45
N GLN A 138 5.27 10.58 19.39
CA GLN A 138 4.34 9.91 18.50
C GLN A 138 4.20 10.68 17.18
N GLY A 139 4.60 10.05 16.07
CA GLY A 139 4.28 10.53 14.73
C GLY A 139 2.86 10.09 14.34
N LEU A 140 2.11 10.97 13.68
CA LEU A 140 0.75 10.69 13.23
C LEU A 140 0.78 10.27 11.76
N GLY A 141 0.33 9.05 11.47
CA GLY A 141 0.15 8.56 10.11
C GLY A 141 -1.33 8.43 9.79
N ALA A 142 -1.74 8.85 8.60
CA ALA A 142 -3.12 8.73 8.12
C ALA A 142 -3.10 8.45 6.63
N ARG A 143 -4.12 7.75 6.12
CA ARG A 143 -4.23 7.48 4.68
C ARG A 143 -4.37 8.78 3.88
N ASP A 144 -5.20 9.68 4.39
CA ASP A 144 -5.28 11.08 3.97
C ASP A 144 -5.02 11.97 5.19
N PRO A 145 -3.85 12.62 5.30
CA PRO A 145 -3.56 13.52 6.41
C PRO A 145 -4.21 14.90 6.25
N LEU A 146 -4.75 15.24 5.07
CA LEU A 146 -5.24 16.59 4.77
C LEU A 146 -6.41 17.01 5.69
N PRO A 147 -7.49 16.21 5.89
CA PRO A 147 -8.60 16.61 6.75
C PRO A 147 -8.17 16.87 8.20
N LEU A 148 -7.17 16.13 8.68
CA LEU A 148 -6.63 16.32 10.02
C LEU A 148 -5.82 17.63 10.13
N LEU A 149 -5.04 17.97 9.10
CA LEU A 149 -4.28 19.20 9.04
C LEU A 149 -5.19 20.43 8.91
N GLU A 150 -6.26 20.34 8.12
CA GLU A 150 -7.29 21.37 8.02
C GLU A 150 -8.00 21.57 9.36
N ALA A 151 -8.42 20.48 10.02
CA ALA A 151 -9.02 20.56 11.35
C ALA A 151 -8.07 21.18 12.40
N LEU A 152 -6.77 20.90 12.34
CA LEU A 152 -5.77 21.54 13.20
C LEU A 152 -5.61 23.04 12.90
N ALA A 153 -5.68 23.44 11.64
CA ALA A 153 -5.58 24.84 11.24
C ALA A 153 -6.83 25.64 11.65
N GLU A 154 -8.03 25.07 11.44
CA GLU A 154 -9.30 25.76 11.62
C GLU A 154 -9.81 25.71 13.07
N ARG A 155 -9.84 24.52 13.68
CA ARG A 155 -10.43 24.32 15.01
C ARG A 155 -9.46 24.59 16.15
N ALA A 156 -8.17 24.41 15.88
CA ALA A 156 -7.11 24.49 16.88
C ALA A 156 -6.19 25.72 16.68
N GLY A 157 -6.39 26.49 15.61
CA GLY A 157 -5.65 27.72 15.32
C GLY A 157 -4.17 27.52 14.95
N VAL A 158 -3.76 26.31 14.58
CA VAL A 158 -2.35 25.99 14.31
C VAL A 158 -1.97 26.45 12.90
N ALA A 159 -1.43 27.67 12.76
CA ALA A 159 -1.05 28.23 11.46
C ALA A 159 -0.06 27.34 10.67
N ALA A 160 0.84 26.66 11.38
CA ALA A 160 1.81 25.73 10.79
C ALA A 160 1.16 24.52 10.09
N ALA A 161 -0.09 24.18 10.41
CA ALA A 161 -0.81 23.08 9.77
C ALA A 161 -1.18 23.39 8.31
N ARG A 162 -1.45 24.66 7.95
CA ARG A 162 -1.70 25.05 6.54
C ARG A 162 -0.47 24.87 5.67
N ALA A 163 0.70 25.24 6.18
CA ALA A 163 1.98 25.01 5.48
C ALA A 163 2.26 23.51 5.31
N ALA A 164 1.93 22.68 6.31
CA ALA A 164 2.05 21.23 6.22
C ALA A 164 1.03 20.60 5.24
N ALA A 165 -0.16 21.18 5.11
CA ALA A 165 -1.17 20.77 4.13
C ALA A 165 -0.70 20.98 2.68
N ALA A 166 0.00 22.09 2.42
CA ALA A 166 0.57 22.41 1.11
C ALA A 166 1.84 21.61 0.77
N HIS A 167 2.40 20.83 1.71
CA HIS A 167 3.64 20.10 1.47
C HIS A 167 3.45 19.00 0.40
N PRO A 168 4.42 18.80 -0.53
CA PRO A 168 4.30 17.85 -1.64
C PRO A 168 3.85 16.44 -1.25
N THR A 169 4.33 15.91 -0.12
CA THR A 169 3.97 14.57 0.35
C THR A 169 2.52 14.48 0.85
N THR A 170 1.98 15.58 1.39
CA THR A 170 0.58 15.69 1.79
C THR A 170 -0.32 15.78 0.56
N VAL A 171 0.07 16.59 -0.43
CA VAL A 171 -0.62 16.70 -1.72
C VAL A 171 -0.66 15.35 -2.45
N TYR A 172 0.47 14.64 -2.48
CA TYR A 172 0.54 13.27 -2.99
C TYR A 172 -0.40 12.32 -2.24
N ALA A 173 -0.40 12.38 -0.90
CA ALA A 173 -1.23 11.52 -0.06
C ALA A 173 -2.74 11.75 -0.33
N HIS A 174 -3.15 13.01 -0.38
CA HIS A 174 -4.53 13.40 -0.67
C HIS A 174 -4.96 12.96 -2.08
N ALA A 175 -4.11 13.22 -3.10
CA ALA A 175 -4.35 12.75 -4.47
C ALA A 175 -4.49 11.23 -4.56
N LYS A 176 -3.72 10.49 -3.75
CA LYS A 176 -3.79 9.02 -3.66
C LYS A 176 -5.02 8.53 -2.90
N ALA A 177 -5.47 9.25 -1.88
CA ALA A 177 -6.67 8.90 -1.12
C ALA A 177 -7.96 9.07 -1.95
N GLY A 178 -8.01 10.06 -2.84
CA GLY A 178 -9.15 10.31 -3.74
C GLY A 178 -9.49 9.17 -4.71
N ALA A 179 -8.62 8.18 -4.89
CA ALA A 179 -8.91 6.98 -5.69
C ALA A 179 -9.78 5.94 -4.93
N GLY A 180 -10.10 6.18 -3.66
CA GLY A 180 -10.97 5.34 -2.83
C GLY A 180 -10.31 4.05 -2.32
N PRO A 181 -10.89 3.40 -1.29
CA PRO A 181 -10.44 2.08 -0.82
C PRO A 181 -10.59 1.02 -1.91
N TRP A 182 -9.56 0.19 -2.09
CA TRP A 182 -9.67 -1.00 -2.93
C TRP A 182 -10.57 -2.03 -2.24
N ARG A 183 -11.66 -2.42 -2.91
CA ARG A 183 -12.52 -3.52 -2.43
C ARG A 183 -11.87 -4.85 -2.77
N TRP A 184 -11.97 -5.83 -1.86
CA TRP A 184 -11.49 -7.21 -2.06
C TRP A 184 -11.94 -7.80 -3.41
N HIS A 185 -13.20 -7.56 -3.80
CA HIS A 185 -13.75 -8.04 -5.08
C HIS A 185 -12.98 -7.53 -6.31
N HIS A 186 -12.44 -6.30 -6.28
CA HIS A 186 -11.61 -5.80 -7.37
C HIS A 186 -10.24 -6.50 -7.42
N LEU A 187 -9.67 -6.86 -6.26
CA LEU A 187 -8.44 -7.64 -6.18
C LEU A 187 -8.66 -9.06 -6.71
N ALA A 188 -9.75 -9.71 -6.28
CA ALA A 188 -10.15 -11.03 -6.75
C ALA A 188 -10.39 -11.03 -8.28
N GLY A 189 -11.15 -10.05 -8.78
CA GLY A 189 -11.38 -9.89 -10.22
C GLY A 189 -10.08 -9.68 -11.01
N LYS A 190 -9.22 -8.77 -10.52
CA LYS A 190 -7.98 -8.38 -11.21
C LYS A 190 -6.92 -9.48 -11.24
N PHE A 191 -6.74 -10.21 -10.14
CA PHE A 191 -5.63 -11.15 -10.01
C PHE A 191 -6.06 -12.61 -10.07
N LEU A 192 -7.21 -13.00 -9.52
CA LEU A 192 -7.65 -14.41 -9.54
C LEU A 192 -8.42 -14.71 -10.82
N LEU A 193 -9.48 -13.93 -11.09
CA LEU A 193 -10.35 -14.16 -12.24
C LEU A 193 -9.64 -13.85 -13.56
N PHE A 194 -9.00 -12.70 -13.69
CA PHE A 194 -8.24 -12.37 -14.90
C PHE A 194 -7.12 -13.37 -15.18
N ALA A 195 -6.48 -13.96 -14.15
CA ALA A 195 -5.44 -14.97 -14.34
C ALA A 195 -5.95 -16.25 -15.01
N LEU A 196 -7.24 -16.56 -14.92
CA LEU A 196 -7.80 -17.76 -15.56
C LEU A 196 -7.64 -17.71 -17.09
N ALA A 197 -7.76 -16.53 -17.71
CA ALA A 197 -7.61 -16.39 -19.16
C ALA A 197 -6.19 -16.76 -19.68
N PRO A 198 -5.09 -16.13 -19.22
CA PRO A 198 -3.75 -16.54 -19.60
C PRO A 198 -3.40 -17.95 -19.11
N THR A 199 -3.93 -18.38 -17.96
CA THR A 199 -3.75 -19.76 -17.48
C THR A 199 -4.36 -20.76 -18.45
N ALA A 200 -5.57 -20.53 -18.94
CA ALA A 200 -6.24 -21.44 -19.87
C ALA A 200 -5.42 -21.64 -21.14
N VAL A 201 -4.84 -20.57 -21.70
CA VAL A 201 -3.97 -20.64 -22.89
C VAL A 201 -2.68 -21.41 -22.59
N LEU A 202 -1.97 -21.05 -21.52
CA LEU A 202 -0.70 -21.70 -21.17
C LEU A 202 -0.88 -23.17 -20.78
N PHE A 203 -1.95 -23.47 -20.04
CA PHE A 203 -2.30 -24.83 -19.65
C PHE A 203 -2.74 -25.66 -20.85
N ASN A 204 -3.56 -25.09 -21.76
CA ASN A 204 -3.91 -25.76 -23.01
C ASN A 204 -2.66 -26.11 -23.84
N ALA A 205 -1.71 -25.19 -23.96
CA ALA A 205 -0.44 -25.46 -24.62
C ALA A 205 0.35 -26.58 -23.93
N HIS A 206 0.46 -26.55 -22.60
CA HIS A 206 1.09 -27.63 -21.83
C HIS A 206 0.43 -28.98 -22.06
N GLN A 207 -0.90 -29.05 -22.04
CA GLN A 207 -1.66 -30.29 -22.26
C GLN A 207 -1.43 -30.85 -23.68
N HIS A 208 -1.42 -30.00 -24.71
CA HIS A 208 -1.13 -30.46 -26.08
C HIS A 208 0.32 -30.95 -26.25
N ILE A 209 1.28 -30.26 -25.63
CA ILE A 209 2.70 -30.62 -25.74
C ILE A 209 3.02 -31.90 -24.97
N ALA A 210 2.55 -32.02 -23.73
CA ALA A 210 2.92 -33.13 -22.83
C ALA A 210 2.02 -34.36 -22.98
N TYR A 211 0.74 -34.17 -23.32
CA TYR A 211 -0.27 -35.22 -23.29
C TYR A 211 -1.08 -35.35 -24.59
N GLY A 212 -0.74 -34.59 -25.64
CA GLY A 212 -1.32 -34.73 -26.98
C GLY A 212 -2.72 -34.15 -27.17
N GLY A 213 -3.30 -33.52 -26.14
CA GLY A 213 -4.62 -32.89 -26.25
C GLY A 213 -5.08 -32.26 -24.93
N LEU A 214 -6.10 -31.40 -24.97
CA LEU A 214 -6.56 -30.62 -23.81
C LEU A 214 -6.88 -31.47 -22.58
N PHE A 215 -7.46 -32.66 -22.75
CA PHE A 215 -7.82 -33.57 -21.66
C PHE A 215 -6.87 -34.78 -21.57
N GLY A 216 -5.69 -34.72 -22.20
CA GLY A 216 -4.78 -35.85 -22.25
C GLY A 216 -4.37 -36.36 -20.86
N GLU A 217 -3.95 -35.47 -19.96
CA GLU A 217 -3.59 -35.86 -18.58
C GLU A 217 -4.78 -36.40 -17.80
N TYR A 218 -5.98 -35.87 -18.05
CA TYR A 218 -7.21 -36.33 -17.40
C TYR A 218 -7.48 -37.81 -17.70
N TYR A 219 -7.29 -38.24 -18.94
CA TYR A 219 -7.52 -39.62 -19.35
C TYR A 219 -6.33 -40.54 -19.09
N LEU A 220 -5.10 -40.04 -19.16
CA LEU A 220 -3.89 -40.86 -19.00
C LEU A 220 -3.49 -41.07 -17.53
N VAL A 221 -3.64 -40.03 -16.70
CA VAL A 221 -3.17 -40.03 -15.30
C VAL A 221 -4.33 -39.94 -14.32
N GLY A 222 -5.42 -39.28 -14.72
CA GLY A 222 -6.64 -39.17 -13.95
C GLY A 222 -7.00 -37.73 -13.55
N PRO A 223 -8.23 -37.53 -13.04
CA PRO A 223 -8.77 -36.20 -12.74
C PRO A 223 -7.96 -35.44 -11.68
N ALA A 224 -7.46 -36.13 -10.65
CA ALA A 224 -6.72 -35.48 -9.57
C ALA A 224 -5.42 -34.83 -10.04
N ALA A 225 -4.68 -35.51 -10.93
CA ALA A 225 -3.45 -34.98 -11.52
C ALA A 225 -3.75 -33.75 -12.40
N TYR A 226 -4.73 -33.86 -13.28
CA TYR A 226 -5.16 -32.77 -14.16
C TYR A 226 -5.51 -31.48 -13.40
N PHE A 227 -6.36 -31.57 -12.38
CA PHE A 227 -6.74 -30.39 -11.58
C PHE A 227 -5.58 -29.84 -10.74
N ARG A 228 -4.69 -30.72 -10.25
CA ARG A 228 -3.48 -30.28 -9.54
C ARG A 228 -2.54 -29.52 -10.47
N THR A 229 -2.29 -30.03 -11.67
CA THR A 229 -1.46 -29.39 -12.69
C THR A 229 -2.05 -28.04 -13.09
N PHE A 230 -3.37 -27.98 -13.31
CA PHE A 230 -4.08 -26.72 -13.57
C PHE A 230 -3.92 -25.72 -12.41
N ALA A 231 -4.11 -26.15 -11.16
CA ALA A 231 -3.99 -25.28 -9.99
C ALA A 231 -2.57 -24.71 -9.83
N ILE A 232 -1.53 -25.52 -10.12
CA ILE A 232 -0.13 -25.06 -10.10
C ILE A 232 0.12 -24.01 -11.19
N HIS A 233 -0.39 -24.23 -12.40
CA HIS A 233 -0.29 -23.26 -13.49
C HIS A 233 -1.00 -21.96 -13.12
N TRP A 234 -2.23 -22.06 -12.61
CA TRP A 234 -3.02 -20.91 -12.20
C TRP A 234 -2.33 -20.09 -11.12
N ALA A 235 -1.84 -20.73 -10.05
CA ALA A 235 -1.10 -20.06 -8.98
C ALA A 235 0.19 -19.39 -9.48
N THR A 236 0.90 -20.05 -10.40
CA THR A 236 2.11 -19.49 -11.02
C THR A 236 1.80 -18.25 -11.84
N VAL A 237 0.73 -18.28 -12.64
CA VAL A 237 0.28 -17.13 -13.44
C VAL A 237 -0.18 -15.98 -12.55
N ILE A 238 -0.92 -16.25 -11.46
CA ILE A 238 -1.30 -15.22 -10.48
C ILE A 238 -0.05 -14.49 -9.97
N ILE A 239 0.98 -15.23 -9.57
CA ILE A 239 2.22 -14.63 -9.07
C ILE A 239 2.90 -13.81 -10.17
N GLN A 240 3.05 -14.35 -11.38
CA GLN A 240 3.65 -13.61 -12.50
C GLN A 240 2.92 -12.30 -12.79
N LEU A 241 1.57 -12.30 -12.73
CA LEU A 241 0.76 -11.10 -12.88
C LEU A 241 0.98 -10.10 -11.74
N VAL A 242 1.13 -10.57 -10.50
CA VAL A 242 1.47 -9.71 -9.34
C VAL A 242 2.86 -9.09 -9.51
N LEU A 243 3.85 -9.88 -9.93
CA LEU A 243 5.22 -9.41 -10.19
C LEU A 243 5.21 -8.36 -11.31
N TYR A 244 4.56 -8.64 -12.43
CA TYR A 244 4.41 -7.70 -13.55
C TYR A 244 3.69 -6.40 -13.12
N ALA A 245 2.59 -6.52 -12.37
CA ALA A 245 1.88 -5.36 -11.84
C ALA A 245 2.73 -4.52 -10.88
N SER A 246 3.63 -5.16 -10.11
CA SER A 246 4.46 -4.49 -9.12
C SER A 246 5.45 -3.50 -9.74
N VAL A 247 6.01 -3.81 -10.92
CA VAL A 247 6.93 -2.93 -11.64
C VAL A 247 6.24 -1.63 -12.04
N TRP A 248 5.12 -1.75 -12.76
CA TRP A 248 4.35 -0.59 -13.20
C TRP A 248 3.81 0.20 -12.01
N ARG A 249 3.43 -0.49 -10.93
CA ARG A 249 3.00 0.16 -9.71
C ARG A 249 4.12 0.94 -9.04
N GLY A 250 5.33 0.39 -8.95
CA GLY A 250 6.50 1.05 -8.38
C GLY A 250 6.88 2.31 -9.16
N LEU A 251 7.00 2.18 -10.49
CA LEU A 251 7.27 3.31 -11.39
C LEU A 251 6.18 4.39 -11.29
N GLY A 252 4.92 3.98 -11.30
CA GLY A 252 3.78 4.88 -11.19
C GLY A 252 3.71 5.63 -9.86
N GLU A 253 4.02 4.96 -8.74
CA GLU A 253 4.09 5.63 -7.43
C GLU A 253 5.24 6.63 -7.37
N GLY A 254 6.40 6.29 -7.94
CA GLY A 254 7.53 7.21 -8.07
C GLY A 254 7.20 8.44 -8.91
N ALA A 255 6.58 8.24 -10.08
CA ALA A 255 6.14 9.32 -10.95
C ALA A 255 5.09 10.23 -10.30
N ALA A 256 4.10 9.65 -9.60
CA ALA A 256 3.08 10.42 -8.90
C ALA A 256 3.65 11.23 -7.72
N LEU A 257 4.60 10.66 -6.97
CA LEU A 257 5.29 11.37 -5.90
C LEU A 257 6.16 12.49 -6.48
N GLY A 258 6.97 12.21 -7.51
CA GLY A 258 7.80 13.22 -8.18
C GLY A 258 6.98 14.37 -8.75
N ALA A 259 5.83 14.06 -9.36
CA ALA A 259 4.91 15.09 -9.86
C ALA A 259 4.35 15.98 -8.75
N ALA A 260 4.13 15.45 -7.54
CA ALA A 260 3.72 16.28 -6.41
C ALA A 260 4.81 17.23 -5.92
N TRP A 261 6.09 16.90 -6.11
CA TRP A 261 7.22 17.79 -5.82
C TRP A 261 7.44 18.85 -6.89
N ILE A 262 7.25 18.51 -8.17
CA ILE A 262 7.52 19.40 -9.31
C ILE A 262 6.30 20.29 -9.63
N THR A 263 5.09 19.73 -9.58
CA THR A 263 3.86 20.44 -9.93
C THR A 263 2.69 19.99 -9.04
N PRO A 264 2.62 20.49 -7.79
CA PRO A 264 1.59 20.11 -6.82
C PRO A 264 0.15 20.27 -7.36
N SER A 265 -0.10 21.34 -8.13
CA SER A 265 -1.43 21.63 -8.71
C SER A 265 -1.92 20.56 -9.70
N ARG A 266 -1.02 19.79 -10.30
CA ARG A 266 -1.34 18.71 -11.25
C ARG A 266 -1.25 17.32 -10.63
N ALA A 267 -0.87 17.19 -9.37
CA ALA A 267 -0.62 15.89 -8.72
C ALA A 267 -1.81 14.92 -8.84
N ALA A 268 -3.04 15.40 -8.64
CA ALA A 268 -4.25 14.59 -8.79
C ALA A 268 -4.47 14.11 -10.24
N ARG A 269 -4.20 14.97 -11.24
CA ARG A 269 -4.33 14.63 -12.66
C ARG A 269 -3.29 13.59 -13.07
N VAL A 270 -2.03 13.82 -12.70
CA VAL A 270 -0.93 12.87 -12.96
C VAL A 270 -1.24 11.53 -12.29
N ARG A 271 -1.75 11.56 -11.06
CA ARG A 271 -2.14 10.33 -10.35
C ARG A 271 -3.19 9.52 -11.12
N ARG A 272 -4.23 10.17 -11.63
CA ARG A 272 -5.25 9.52 -12.47
C ARG A 272 -4.66 8.94 -13.75
N ALA A 273 -3.80 9.70 -14.43
CA ALA A 273 -3.12 9.24 -15.64
C ALA A 273 -2.26 8.01 -15.37
N VAL A 274 -1.46 8.01 -14.28
CA VAL A 274 -0.66 6.86 -13.84
C VAL A 274 -1.54 5.65 -13.59
N GLU A 275 -2.68 5.81 -12.90
CA GLU A 275 -3.60 4.70 -12.63
C GLU A 275 -4.20 4.13 -13.92
N LEU A 276 -4.55 4.98 -14.88
CA LEU A 276 -5.04 4.57 -16.19
C LEU A 276 -3.96 3.83 -16.98
N SER A 277 -2.74 4.37 -17.04
CA SER A 277 -1.60 3.72 -17.71
C SER A 277 -1.28 2.37 -17.09
N CYS A 278 -1.27 2.26 -15.75
CA CYS A 278 -1.06 0.97 -15.09
C CYS A 278 -2.16 -0.05 -15.43
N ARG A 279 -3.43 0.39 -15.57
CA ARG A 279 -4.53 -0.49 -15.99
C ARG A 279 -4.38 -0.92 -17.44
N ALA A 280 -4.06 0.00 -18.34
CA ALA A 280 -3.83 -0.28 -19.75
C ALA A 280 -2.66 -1.27 -19.95
N LEU A 281 -1.53 -1.03 -19.27
CA LEU A 281 -0.37 -1.91 -19.32
C LEU A 281 -0.64 -3.29 -18.71
N TYR A 282 -1.48 -3.36 -17.67
CA TYR A 282 -1.86 -4.63 -17.06
C TYR A 282 -2.80 -5.45 -17.95
N TYR A 283 -3.93 -4.87 -18.36
CA TYR A 283 -4.96 -5.60 -19.10
C TYR A 283 -4.66 -5.74 -20.59
N GLY A 284 -3.95 -4.79 -21.19
CA GLY A 284 -3.52 -4.87 -22.60
C GLY A 284 -2.16 -5.53 -22.75
N GLY A 285 -1.21 -5.25 -21.86
CA GLY A 285 0.15 -5.80 -21.97
C GLY A 285 0.19 -7.32 -21.79
N VAL A 286 -0.62 -7.89 -20.90
CA VAL A 286 -0.62 -9.35 -20.67
C VAL A 286 -1.07 -10.14 -21.92
N PRO A 287 -2.22 -9.84 -22.55
CA PRO A 287 -2.61 -10.48 -23.81
C PRO A 287 -1.60 -10.27 -24.93
N VAL A 288 -1.04 -9.06 -25.07
CA VAL A 288 -0.01 -8.78 -26.09
C VAL A 288 1.21 -9.67 -25.87
N LEU A 289 1.77 -9.72 -24.67
CA LEU A 289 2.92 -10.58 -24.35
C LEU A 289 2.62 -12.06 -24.59
N LEU A 290 1.40 -12.50 -24.28
CA LEU A 290 0.98 -13.88 -24.54
C LEU A 290 0.88 -14.16 -26.04
N GLY A 291 0.32 -13.23 -26.82
CA GLY A 291 0.28 -13.32 -28.28
C GLY A 291 1.67 -13.36 -28.89
N LEU A 292 2.57 -12.47 -28.43
CA LEU A 292 3.97 -12.44 -28.86
C LEU A 292 4.69 -13.76 -28.55
N ARG A 293 4.37 -14.43 -27.43
CA ARG A 293 4.98 -15.72 -27.06
C ARG A 293 4.62 -16.85 -28.02
N PHE A 294 3.42 -16.84 -28.58
CA PHE A 294 2.90 -17.90 -29.45
C PHE A 294 2.90 -17.52 -30.93
N ALA A 295 3.39 -16.34 -31.26
CA ALA A 295 3.39 -15.91 -32.64
C ALA A 295 4.51 -16.62 -33.42
N PRO A 296 4.26 -16.91 -34.71
CA PRO A 296 5.20 -17.63 -35.56
C PRO A 296 6.27 -16.66 -36.04
N TRP A 297 7.38 -16.56 -35.31
CA TRP A 297 8.61 -15.92 -35.77
C TRP A 297 9.83 -16.67 -35.25
#